data_AF-A0A6P2DE42-F1
#
_entry.id   AF-A0A6P2DE42-F1
#
_cell.length_a   1.000
_cell.length_b   1.000
_cell.length_c   1.000
_cell.angle_alpha   90.00
_cell.angle_beta   90.00
_cell.angle_gamma   90.00
#
_symmetry.space_group_name_H-M   'P 1'
#
loop_
_entity.id
_entity.type
_entity.pdbx_description
1 polymer ?
#
loop_
_entity_poly.entity_id
_entity_poly.type
_entity_poly.pdbx_seq_one_letter_code
_entity_poly.pdbx_strand_id
1 'polypeptide(L)' 'MRTALLILLTCAALDLIAIVGLLGVVWVFHRQIRKEAAARGEVIASAAAQFGCVFAGLVLLLASCCASPAALVLWA' A
#
# COMPACT_ATOMS: atom_id res chain seq x y z
N MET A 1 19.08 -7.50 -21.03
CA MET A 1 17.94 -6.64 -20.63
C MET A 1 16.90 -7.38 -19.80
N ARG A 2 16.51 -8.61 -20.17
CA ARG A 2 15.48 -9.41 -19.45
C ARG A 2 15.78 -9.67 -17.96
N THR A 3 17.04 -9.96 -17.61
CA THR A 3 17.48 -10.20 -16.22
C THR A 3 17.40 -8.95 -15.34
N ALA A 4 17.83 -7.79 -15.84
CA ALA A 4 17.72 -6.53 -15.11
C ALA A 4 16.26 -6.15 -14.82
N LEU A 5 15.35 -6.39 -15.79
CA LEU A 5 13.93 -6.14 -15.63
C LEU A 5 13.31 -7.05 -14.55
N LEU A 6 13.68 -8.34 -14.51
CA LEU A 6 13.23 -9.27 -13.46
C LEU A 6 13.69 -8.84 -12.07
N ILE A 7 14.94 -8.39 -11.94
CA ILE A 7 15.48 -7.89 -10.66
C ILE A 7 14.69 -6.66 -10.19
N LEU A 8 14.44 -5.70 -11.08
CA LEU A 8 13.66 -4.50 -10.75
C LEU A 8 12.22 -4.84 -10.34
N LEU A 9 11.58 -5.81 -11.01
CA LEU A 9 10.25 -6.31 -10.62
C LEU A 9 10.27 -6.94 -9.23
N THR A 10 11.28 -7.75 -8.91
CA THR A 10 11.38 -8.36 -7.56
C THR A 10 11.62 -7.32 -6.47
N CYS A 11 12.45 -6.30 -6.72
CA CYS A 11 12.64 -5.21 -5.77
C CYS A 11 11.34 -4.43 -5.55
N ALA A 12 10.66 -4.05 -6.65
CA ALA A 12 9.39 -3.34 -6.57
C ALA A 12 8.31 -4.14 -5.81
N ALA A 13 8.27 -5.47 -5.99
CA ALA A 13 7.37 -6.34 -5.24
C ALA A 13 7.69 -6.35 -3.73
N LEU A 14 8.97 -6.43 -3.35
CA LEU A 14 9.38 -6.38 -1.94
C LEU A 14 9.07 -5.02 -1.30
N ASP A 15 9.34 -3.93 -2.00
CA ASP A 15 9.02 -2.57 -1.55
C ASP A 15 7.53 -2.43 -1.31
N LEU A 16 6.72 -2.97 -2.22
CA LEU A 16 5.27 -2.91 -2.11
C LEU A 16 4.74 -3.74 -0.93
N ILE A 17 5.31 -4.93 -0.68
CA ILE A 17 4.99 -5.73 0.51
C ILE A 17 5.34 -4.95 1.79
N ALA A 18 6.51 -4.31 1.83
CA ALA A 18 6.93 -3.50 2.97
C ALA A 18 5.99 -2.31 3.21
N ILE A 19 5.59 -1.61 2.16
CA ILE A 19 4.63 -0.48 2.24
C ILE A 19 3.27 -0.96 2.76
N VAL A 20 2.73 -2.07 2.23
CA VAL A 20 1.47 -2.65 2.71
C VAL A 20 1.57 -3.03 4.19
N GLY A 21 2.68 -3.65 4.59
CA GLY A 21 2.93 -3.99 5.99
C GLY A 21 2.95 -2.77 6.91
N LEU A 22 3.70 -1.72 6.53
CA LEU A 22 3.76 -0.45 7.25
C LEU A 22 2.37 0.19 7.40
N LEU A 23 1.61 0.27 6.31
CA LEU A 23 0.24 0.81 6.33
C LEU A 23 -0.68 -0.02 7.24
N GLY A 24 -0.55 -1.34 7.22
CA GLY A 24 -1.28 -2.23 8.12
C GLY A 24 -0.97 -1.97 9.60
N VAL A 25 0.31 -1.80 9.94
CA VAL A 25 0.74 -1.47 11.31
C VAL A 25 0.19 -0.11 11.74
N VAL A 26 0.35 0.92 10.91
CA VAL A 26 -0.17 2.27 11.17
C VAL A 26 -1.69 2.22 11.37
N TRP A 27 -2.40 1.45 10.55
CA TRP A 27 -3.85 1.27 10.70
C TRP A 27 -4.24 0.65 12.04
N VAL A 28 -3.57 -0.43 12.45
CA VAL A 28 -3.84 -1.11 13.73
C VAL A 28 -3.55 -0.16 14.89
N PHE A 29 -2.41 0.51 14.87
CA PHE A 29 -2.00 1.41 15.93
C PHE A 29 -2.95 2.62 16.05
N HIS A 30 -3.30 3.22 14.91
CA HIS A 30 -4.27 4.31 14.89
C HIS A 30 -5.65 3.86 15.38
N ARG A 31 -6.07 2.63 15.07
CA ARG A 31 -7.33 2.06 15.59
C ARG A 31 -7.30 1.90 17.11
N GLN A 32 -6.16 1.53 17.71
CA GLN A 32 -5.99 1.46 19.16
C GLN A 32 -6.08 2.85 19.78
N ILE A 33 -5.32 3.82 19.26
CA ILE A 33 -5.35 5.21 19.74
C ILE A 33 -6.77 5.78 19.71
N ARG A 34 -7.54 5.54 18.63
CA ARG A 34 -8.94 6.00 18.57
C ARG A 34 -9.82 5.38 19.65
N LYS A 35 -9.62 4.11 20.00
CA LYS A 35 -10.38 3.46 21.07
C LYS A 35 -10.06 4.10 22.42
N GLU A 36 -8.78 4.38 22.67
CA GLU A 36 -8.34 5.04 23.90
C GLU A 36 -8.85 6.47 23.99
N ALA A 37 -8.79 7.23 22.89
CA ALA A 37 -9.32 8.59 22.82
C ALA A 37 -10.84 8.63 23.01
N ALA A 38 -11.57 7.70 22.40
CA ALA A 38 -13.02 7.57 22.60
C ALA A 38 -13.37 7.27 24.07
N ALA A 39 -12.55 6.48 24.77
CA ALA A 39 -12.71 6.25 26.21
C ALA A 39 -12.45 7.51 27.06
N ARG A 40 -11.69 8.47 26.54
CA ARG A 40 -11.43 9.79 27.15
C ARG A 40 -12.41 10.88 26.69
N GLY A 41 -13.37 10.55 25.81
CA GLY A 41 -14.31 11.51 25.23
C GLY A 41 -13.71 12.39 24.12
N GLU A 42 -12.52 12.07 23.63
CA GLU A 42 -11.83 12.80 22.56
C GLU A 42 -12.14 12.20 21.19
N VAL A 43 -12.37 13.06 20.19
CA VAL A 43 -12.68 12.63 18.82
C VAL A 43 -11.44 12.72 17.95
N ILE A 44 -10.89 11.57 17.57
CA ILE A 44 -9.79 11.48 16.61
C ILE A 44 -10.34 11.17 15.21
N ALA A 45 -9.96 12.00 14.24
CA ALA A 45 -10.32 11.84 12.84
C ALA A 45 -9.91 10.46 12.29
N SER A 46 -10.64 9.95 11.31
CA SER A 46 -10.37 8.61 10.76
C SER A 46 -9.05 8.58 9.99
N ALA A 47 -8.19 7.60 10.29
CA ALA A 47 -7.02 7.29 9.47
C ALA A 47 -7.38 6.96 8.02
N ALA A 48 -8.58 6.41 7.75
CA ALA A 48 -9.04 6.17 6.39
C ALA A 48 -9.21 7.47 5.60
N ALA A 49 -9.56 8.58 6.27
CA ALA A 49 -9.66 9.89 5.63
C ALA A 49 -8.27 10.54 5.45
N GLN A 50 -7.35 10.34 6.39
CA GLN A 50 -6.00 10.92 6.32
C GLN A 50 -5.06 10.17 5.37
N PHE A 51 -5.17 8.83 5.31
CA PHE A 51 -4.32 7.97 4.49
C PHE A 51 -5.05 7.38 3.27
N GLY A 52 -6.32 7.76 3.04
CA GLY A 52 -7.13 7.26 1.92
C GLY A 52 -6.48 7.50 0.56
N CYS A 53 -5.87 8.67 0.36
CA CYS A 53 -5.13 8.98 -0.87
C CYS A 53 -3.88 8.10 -1.04
N VAL A 54 -3.21 7.72 0.05
CA VAL A 54 -2.03 6.85 0.03
C VAL A 54 -2.44 5.43 -0.35
N PHE A 55 -3.55 4.92 0.21
CA PHE A 55 -4.12 3.63 -0.18
C PHE A 55 -4.59 3.63 -1.64
N ALA A 56 -5.26 4.68 -2.10
CA ALA A 56 -5.70 4.80 -3.48
C ALA A 56 -4.50 4.81 -4.45
N GLY A 57 -3.45 5.58 -4.13
CA GLY A 57 -2.20 5.60 -4.89
C GLY A 57 -1.51 4.23 -4.95
N LEU A 58 -1.46 3.51 -3.82
CA LEU A 58 -0.89 2.17 -3.76
C LEU A 58 -1.68 1.16 -4.61
N VAL A 59 -3.01 1.21 -4.57
CA VAL A 59 -3.88 0.36 -5.38
C VAL A 59 -3.72 0.66 -6.87
N LEU A 60 -3.59 1.93 -7.25
CA LEU A 60 -3.34 2.33 -8.64
C LEU A 60 -1.98 1.79 -9.13
N LEU A 61 -0.96 1.90 -8.28
CA LEU A 61 0.39 1.43 -8.58
C LEU A 61 0.43 -0.10 -8.72
N LEU A 62 -0.26 -0.82 -7.83
CA LEU A 62 -0.50 -2.27 -7.94
C LEU A 62 -1.20 -2.65 -9.25
N ALA A 63 -2.27 -1.93 -9.62
CA ALA A 63 -3.01 -2.19 -10.86
C ALA A 63 -2.14 -1.97 -12.11
N SER A 64 -1.35 -0.89 -12.13
CA SER A 64 -0.39 -0.61 -13.22
C SER A 64 0.73 -1.65 -13.29
N CYS A 65 1.25 -2.12 -12.15
CA CYS A 65 2.25 -3.19 -12.07
C CYS A 65 1.72 -4.57 -12.47
N CYS A 66 0.41 -4.84 -12.35
CA CYS A 66 -0.22 -6.07 -12.84
C CYS A 66 -0.57 -6.00 -14.35
N ALA A 67 -0.91 -4.82 -14.85
CA ALA A 67 -1.24 -4.61 -16.27
C ALA A 67 0.00 -4.64 -17.19
N SER A 68 1.15 -4.18 -16.69
CA SER A 68 2.41 -4.12 -17.44
C SER A 68 3.00 -5.49 -17.82
N PRO A 69 3.07 -6.52 -16.96
CA PRO A 69 3.51 -7.85 -17.36
C PRO A 69 2.49 -8.55 -18.29
N ALA A 70 1.18 -8.29 -18.13
CA ALA A 70 0.17 -8.81 -19.04
C ALA A 70 0.33 -8.26 -20.48
N ALA A 71 0.63 -6.96 -20.61
CA ALA A 71 0.92 -6.34 -21.90
C ALA A 71 2.22 -6.87 -22.53
N LEU A 72 3.23 -7.20 -21.71
CA LEU A 72 4.52 -7.71 -22.18
C LEU A 72 4.49 -9.20 -22.56
N VAL A 73 3.57 -10.00 -21.99
CA VAL A 73 3.33 -11.40 -22.36
C VAL A 73 2.45 -11.52 -23.62
N LEU A 74 1.54 -10.58 -23.88
CA LEU A 74 0.73 -10.54 -25.11
C LEU A 74 1.52 -10.08 -26.36
N TRP A 75 2.68 -9.46 -26.18
CA TRP A 75 3.55 -8.94 -27.25
C TRP A 75 4.84 -9.73 -27.46
N ALA A 76 5.06 -10.82 -26.72
CA ALA A 76 6.22 -11.71 -26.83
C ALA A 76 5.83 -13.05 -27.44
#